data_AF-A0A0A9YD73-F1
#
_entry.id   AF-A0A0A9YD73-F1
#
_cell.length_a   1.000
_cell.length_b   1.000
_cell.length_c   1.000
_cell.angle_alpha   90.00
_cell.angle_beta   90.00
_cell.angle_gamma   90.00
#
_symmetry.space_group_name_H-M   'P 1'
#
loop_
_entity.id
_entity.type
_entity.pdbx_description
1 polymer ?
#
loop_
_entity_poly.entity_id
_entity_poly.type
_entity_poly.pdbx_seq_one_letter_code
_entity_poly.pdbx_strand_id
1 'polypeptide(L)'
;VSAMLPSISMFRMAFKGNLGLALCLFVLLVACEGKIQDPLEKKTCVDHDPDKPLWKKKLKSALAEFDDTTTKMPYEPVDEISLVATRPLPFHLGVRYTMRYTTTKQTECNVKFEEYKLGFLVSKMDCFKFCLF
;
A
#
# COMPACT_ATOMS: atom_id res chain seq x y z
N VAL A 1 -59.02 25.81 -18.90
CA VAL A 1 -57.97 24.77 -18.96
C VAL A 1 -56.73 25.41 -19.54
N SER A 2 -55.68 25.47 -18.70
CA SER A 2 -54.25 25.70 -18.94
C SER A 2 -53.79 26.80 -19.90
N ALA A 3 -53.32 27.89 -19.29
CA ALA A 3 -52.32 28.81 -19.84
C ALA A 3 -50.91 28.37 -19.38
N MET A 4 -49.92 28.39 -20.28
CA MET A 4 -48.49 28.41 -19.94
C MET A 4 -47.72 29.29 -20.94
N LEU A 5 -47.22 30.42 -20.43
CA LEU A 5 -46.11 31.26 -20.89
C LEU A 5 -44.97 31.08 -19.84
N PRO A 6 -43.75 31.64 -19.97
CA PRO A 6 -42.93 32.04 -21.13
C PRO A 6 -41.43 31.64 -21.01
N SER A 7 -40.68 31.89 -22.11
CA SER A 7 -39.28 32.35 -22.24
C SER A 7 -38.39 32.50 -20.98
N ILE A 8 -37.18 31.91 -21.05
CA ILE A 8 -35.89 32.22 -20.38
C ILE A 8 -34.93 31.08 -20.83
N SER A 9 -33.64 31.20 -21.13
CA SER A 9 -32.68 32.28 -21.36
C SER A 9 -31.38 31.56 -21.76
N MET A 10 -30.50 32.27 -22.46
CA MET A 10 -29.16 31.80 -22.84
C MET A 10 -28.36 31.31 -21.62
N PHE A 11 -27.88 30.07 -21.66
CA PHE A 11 -26.66 29.68 -20.94
C PHE A 11 -25.67 29.03 -21.89
N ARG A 12 -24.43 29.43 -21.66
CA ARG A 12 -23.26 29.32 -22.52
C ARG A 12 -22.72 27.89 -22.68
N MET A 13 -22.04 27.74 -23.81
CA MET A 13 -20.86 26.89 -24.06
C MET A 13 -21.04 25.37 -24.11
N ALA A 14 -21.14 24.88 -25.36
CA ALA A 14 -20.49 23.63 -25.74
C ALA A 14 -18.96 23.85 -25.75
N PHE A 15 -18.31 23.67 -24.59
CA PHE A 15 -16.85 23.55 -24.51
C PHE A 15 -16.47 22.38 -23.60
N LYS A 16 -15.59 21.51 -24.13
CA LYS A 16 -14.73 20.56 -23.40
C LYS A 16 -15.42 19.38 -22.69
N GLY A 17 -16.08 18.51 -23.47
CA GLY A 17 -16.45 17.16 -23.03
C GLY A 17 -15.36 16.09 -23.13
N ASN A 18 -14.09 16.45 -23.43
CA ASN A 18 -13.00 15.47 -23.62
C ASN A 18 -11.65 15.87 -22.99
N LEU A 19 -11.60 16.91 -22.14
CA LEU A 19 -10.36 17.28 -21.44
C LEU A 19 -10.29 16.78 -19.98
N GLY A 20 -11.44 16.55 -19.33
CA GLY A 20 -11.49 16.10 -17.93
C GLY A 20 -11.12 14.62 -17.73
N LEU A 21 -11.45 13.77 -18.71
CA LEU A 21 -11.18 12.33 -18.63
C LEU A 21 -9.67 12.02 -18.77
N ALA A 22 -8.97 12.75 -19.65
CA ALA A 22 -7.53 12.60 -19.84
C ALA A 22 -6.71 13.16 -18.67
N LEU A 23 -7.19 14.22 -18.00
CA LEU A 23 -6.53 14.74 -16.81
C LEU A 23 -6.65 13.76 -15.62
N CYS A 24 -7.80 13.08 -15.45
CA CYS A 24 -7.97 12.09 -14.38
C CYS A 24 -7.07 10.85 -14.58
N LEU A 25 -6.89 10.42 -15.84
CA LEU A 25 -5.91 9.38 -16.21
C LEU A 25 -4.46 9.80 -15.92
N PHE A 26 -4.13 11.09 -16.06
CA PHE A 26 -2.80 11.60 -15.72
C PHE A 26 -2.55 11.70 -14.21
N VAL A 27 -3.57 12.01 -13.39
CA VAL A 27 -3.43 12.03 -11.91
C VAL A 27 -3.26 10.61 -11.34
N LEU A 28 -3.91 9.60 -11.93
CA LEU A 28 -3.71 8.18 -11.56
C LEU A 28 -2.28 7.68 -11.84
N LEU A 29 -1.59 8.24 -12.83
CA LEU A 29 -0.20 7.90 -13.15
C LEU A 29 0.82 8.57 -12.21
N VAL A 30 0.48 9.72 -11.61
CA VAL A 30 1.38 10.49 -10.72
C VAL A 30 1.36 9.97 -9.27
N ALA A 31 0.35 9.19 -8.87
CA ALA A 31 0.30 8.54 -7.56
C ALA A 31 1.15 7.26 -7.45
N CYS A 32 1.99 6.96 -8.45
CA CYS A 32 2.92 5.82 -8.43
C CYS A 32 4.39 6.24 -8.21
N GLU A 33 4.63 7.40 -7.61
CA GLU A 33 5.94 7.75 -7.05
C GLU A 33 6.00 7.40 -5.57
N GLY A 34 6.31 6.13 -5.33
CA GLY A 34 6.78 5.61 -4.04
C GLY A 34 8.06 4.77 -4.21
N LYS A 35 8.90 5.09 -5.20
CA LYS A 35 10.27 4.57 -5.30
C LYS A 35 11.18 5.35 -4.34
N ILE A 36 11.03 5.11 -3.05
CA ILE A 36 12.15 5.25 -2.11
C ILE A 36 12.59 3.83 -1.76
N GLN A 37 13.12 3.14 -2.76
CA GLN A 37 14.12 2.11 -2.48
C GLN A 37 15.37 2.90 -2.13
N ASP A 38 15.71 2.92 -0.85
CA ASP A 38 16.94 3.50 -0.36
C ASP A 38 18.10 2.93 -1.21
N PRO A 39 18.97 3.74 -1.84
CA PRO A 39 20.00 3.25 -2.75
C PRO A 39 20.98 2.27 -2.07
N LEU A 40 21.05 2.27 -0.73
CA LEU A 40 21.74 1.27 0.08
C LEU A 40 21.02 -0.09 0.16
N GLU A 41 19.70 -0.16 0.00
CA GLU A 41 18.93 -1.41 -0.04
C GLU A 41 19.18 -2.18 -1.35
N LYS A 42 19.37 -1.47 -2.48
CA LYS A 42 19.42 -2.07 -3.82
C LYS A 42 20.59 -3.05 -4.06
N LYS A 43 21.63 -3.03 -3.23
CA LYS A 43 22.85 -3.84 -3.43
C LYS A 43 22.92 -5.12 -2.58
N THR A 44 22.03 -5.28 -1.59
CA THR A 44 22.08 -6.42 -0.64
C THR A 44 20.71 -7.06 -0.35
N CYS A 45 19.65 -6.59 -1.01
CA CYS A 45 18.34 -7.23 -0.91
C CYS A 45 18.30 -8.48 -1.80
N VAL A 46 17.80 -9.56 -1.22
CA VAL A 46 17.48 -10.80 -1.94
C VAL A 46 15.96 -10.84 -2.06
N ASP A 47 15.47 -10.81 -3.29
CA ASP A 47 14.05 -10.96 -3.60
C ASP A 47 13.66 -12.44 -3.50
N HIS A 48 12.47 -12.69 -2.94
CA HIS A 48 11.91 -14.02 -2.82
C HIS A 48 10.56 -14.10 -3.51
N ASP A 49 10.23 -15.29 -3.98
CA ASP A 49 8.90 -15.63 -4.45
C ASP A 49 7.87 -15.43 -3.32
N PRO A 50 6.92 -14.48 -3.48
CA PRO A 50 5.98 -14.09 -2.42
C PRO A 50 4.87 -15.13 -2.17
N ASP A 51 4.65 -16.06 -3.11
CA ASP A 51 3.57 -17.07 -3.00
C ASP A 51 3.89 -18.18 -1.99
N LYS A 52 5.13 -18.21 -1.46
CA LYS A 52 5.50 -19.21 -0.47
C LYS A 52 4.70 -19.02 0.83
N PRO A 53 4.04 -20.07 1.35
CA PRO A 53 3.19 -19.98 2.54
C PRO A 53 3.95 -19.55 3.80
N LEU A 54 5.27 -19.76 3.83
CA LEU A 54 6.15 -19.31 4.92
C LEU A 54 6.08 -17.79 5.13
N TRP A 55 5.95 -17.00 4.07
CA TRP A 55 5.94 -15.54 4.18
C TRP A 55 4.68 -15.03 4.86
N LYS A 56 3.52 -15.58 4.49
CA LYS A 56 2.25 -15.30 5.19
C LYS A 56 2.34 -15.65 6.68
N LYS A 57 3.01 -16.75 7.02
CA LYS A 57 3.24 -17.13 8.43
C LYS A 57 4.15 -16.13 9.15
N LYS A 58 5.31 -15.79 8.58
CA LYS A 58 6.25 -14.83 9.18
C LYS A 58 5.63 -13.44 9.35
N LEU A 59 4.93 -12.96 8.33
CA LEU A 59 4.22 -11.68 8.35
C LEU A 59 3.20 -11.64 9.49
N LYS A 60 2.35 -12.67 9.60
CA LYS A 60 1.37 -12.79 10.70
C LYS A 60 2.03 -12.77 12.09
N SER A 61 3.13 -13.49 12.28
CA SER A 61 3.87 -13.48 13.54
C SER A 61 4.41 -12.10 13.89
N ALA A 62 5.05 -11.42 12.93
CA ALA A 62 5.59 -10.08 13.15
C ALA A 62 4.50 -9.05 13.49
N LEU A 63 3.33 -9.16 12.86
CA LEU A 63 2.22 -8.25 13.10
C LEU A 63 1.49 -8.52 14.42
N ALA A 64 1.42 -9.77 14.87
CA ALA A 64 0.90 -10.10 16.19
C ALA A 64 1.75 -9.46 17.30
N GLU A 65 3.08 -9.52 17.17
CA GLU A 65 4.02 -8.91 18.13
C GLU A 65 3.95 -7.36 18.11
N PHE A 66 3.60 -6.78 16.96
CA PHE A 66 3.38 -5.33 16.82
C PHE A 66 2.08 -4.86 17.47
N ASP A 67 0.99 -5.63 17.34
CA ASP A 67 -0.32 -5.34 17.97
C ASP A 67 -0.20 -5.29 19.49
N ASP A 68 0.51 -6.26 20.08
CA ASP A 68 0.76 -6.35 21.52
C ASP A 68 1.57 -5.15 22.08
N THR A 69 2.40 -4.52 21.24
CA THR A 69 3.37 -3.51 21.70
C THR A 69 2.96 -2.08 21.42
N THR A 70 2.23 -1.79 20.33
CA THR A 70 2.28 -0.43 19.76
C THR A 70 0.93 0.20 19.45
N THR A 71 -0.14 -0.55 19.14
CA THR A 71 -1.35 0.11 18.62
C THR A 71 -2.59 -0.71 18.88
N LYS A 72 -3.56 -0.16 19.63
CA LYS A 72 -4.91 -0.71 19.80
C LYS A 72 -5.72 -0.68 18.49
N MET A 73 -5.13 -1.04 17.36
CA MET A 73 -5.79 -1.12 16.06
C MET A 73 -5.78 -2.58 15.62
N PRO A 74 -6.94 -3.23 15.51
CA PRO A 74 -7.01 -4.62 15.10
C PRO A 74 -6.40 -4.79 13.71
N TYR A 75 -5.36 -5.62 13.61
CA TYR A 75 -4.71 -5.91 12.35
C TYR A 75 -5.68 -6.62 11.39
N GLU A 76 -5.80 -6.10 10.16
CA GLU A 76 -6.68 -6.66 9.13
C GLU A 76 -6.06 -7.92 8.51
N PRO A 77 -6.85 -8.97 8.20
CA PRO A 77 -6.29 -10.19 7.65
C PRO A 77 -5.57 -9.96 6.31
N VAL A 78 -4.35 -10.50 6.21
CA VAL A 78 -3.56 -10.56 4.97
C VAL A 78 -4.32 -11.38 3.94
N ASP A 79 -4.52 -10.81 2.76
CA ASP A 79 -5.07 -11.48 1.59
C ASP A 79 -3.94 -12.04 0.71
N GLU A 80 -3.18 -11.13 0.09
CA GLU A 80 -2.08 -11.44 -0.83
C GLU A 80 -0.78 -10.75 -0.40
N ILE A 81 0.36 -11.37 -0.69
CA ILE A 81 1.68 -10.76 -0.54
C ILE A 81 2.19 -10.52 -1.96
N SER A 82 2.49 -9.27 -2.31
CA SER A 82 2.97 -8.89 -3.65
C SER A 82 4.48 -8.76 -3.72
N LEU A 83 5.16 -8.59 -2.58
CA LEU A 83 6.62 -8.46 -2.54
C LEU A 83 7.19 -9.02 -1.24
N VAL A 84 8.29 -9.76 -1.37
CA VAL A 84 9.12 -10.18 -0.24
C VAL A 84 10.59 -9.95 -0.59
N ALA A 85 11.25 -9.12 0.20
CA ALA A 85 12.69 -8.92 0.13
C ALA A 85 13.32 -9.12 1.51
N THR A 86 14.48 -9.77 1.54
CA THR A 86 15.26 -9.96 2.76
C THR A 86 16.62 -9.30 2.66
N ARG A 87 17.08 -8.73 3.77
CA ARG A 87 18.41 -8.18 3.92
C ARG A 87 19.02 -8.69 5.22
N PRO A 88 20.19 -9.34 5.21
CA PRO A 88 20.87 -9.70 6.45
C PRO A 88 21.25 -8.42 7.21
N LEU A 89 21.00 -8.41 8.53
CA LEU A 89 21.45 -7.31 9.37
C LEU A 89 22.97 -7.37 9.55
N PRO A 90 23.63 -6.22 9.78
CA PRO A 90 25.05 -6.20 10.08
C PRO A 90 25.34 -7.07 11.32
N PHE A 91 26.55 -7.63 11.38
CA PHE A 91 27.02 -8.47 12.49
C PHE A 91 26.22 -9.78 12.73
N HIS A 92 25.48 -10.28 11.72
CA HIS A 92 24.69 -11.52 11.81
C HIS A 92 23.64 -11.52 12.94
N LEU A 93 23.18 -10.33 13.35
CA LEU A 93 22.23 -10.18 14.47
C LEU A 93 20.81 -10.64 14.11
N GLY A 94 20.50 -10.76 12.81
CA GLY A 94 19.17 -11.14 12.34
C GLY A 94 18.98 -10.89 10.85
N VAL A 95 17.73 -10.90 10.42
CA VAL A 95 17.31 -10.64 9.03
C VAL A 95 16.23 -9.57 9.03
N ARG A 96 16.42 -8.53 8.22
CA ARG A 96 15.39 -7.54 7.94
C ARG A 96 14.56 -8.01 6.75
N TYR A 97 13.25 -7.99 6.92
CA TYR A 97 12.25 -8.28 5.91
C TYR A 97 11.60 -6.97 5.47
N THR A 98 11.44 -6.82 4.16
CA THR A 98 10.56 -5.81 3.56
C THR A 98 9.49 -6.57 2.81
N MET A 99 8.25 -6.43 3.24
CA MET A 99 7.11 -7.12 2.64
C MET A 99 6.06 -6.11 2.21
N ARG A 100 5.45 -6.38 1.05
CA ARG A 100 4.27 -5.67 0.62
C ARG A 100 3.11 -6.64 0.51
N TYR A 101 1.98 -6.28 1.09
CA TYR A 101 0.80 -7.13 1.13
C TYR A 101 -0.48 -6.31 1.00
N THR A 102 -1.55 -6.96 0.57
CA THR A 102 -2.90 -6.40 0.54
C THR A 102 -3.75 -7.05 1.63
N THR A 103 -4.64 -6.26 2.22
CA THR A 103 -5.65 -6.77 3.17
C THR A 103 -6.95 -7.09 2.42
N THR A 104 -7.83 -7.84 3.06
CA THR A 104 -9.16 -8.16 2.51
C THR A 104 -10.03 -6.92 2.23
N LYS A 105 -9.68 -5.75 2.77
CA LYS A 105 -10.34 -4.47 2.48
C LYS A 105 -9.69 -3.67 1.36
N GLN A 106 -8.82 -4.31 0.56
CA GLN A 106 -8.05 -3.67 -0.52
C GLN A 106 -7.14 -2.54 -0.03
N THR A 107 -6.64 -2.65 1.20
CA THR A 107 -5.59 -1.77 1.72
C THR A 107 -4.25 -2.37 1.35
N GLU A 108 -3.40 -1.63 0.64
CA GLU A 108 -2.03 -2.05 0.34
C GLU A 108 -1.11 -1.54 1.46
N CYS A 109 -0.38 -2.45 2.10
CA CYS A 109 0.52 -2.15 3.20
C CYS A 109 1.93 -2.56 2.85
N ASN A 110 2.88 -1.69 3.19
CA ASN A 110 4.30 -1.95 3.15
C ASN A 110 4.82 -2.02 4.58
N VAL A 111 5.44 -3.14 4.94
CA VAL A 111 5.98 -3.37 6.26
C VAL A 111 7.46 -3.72 6.19
N LYS A 112 8.22 -3.11 7.09
CA LYS A 112 9.62 -3.44 7.36
C LYS A 112 9.72 -3.97 8.78
N PHE A 113 10.18 -5.20 8.94
CA PHE A 113 10.37 -5.82 10.24
C PHE A 113 11.66 -6.62 10.28
N GLU A 114 12.17 -6.84 11.47
CA GLU A 114 13.45 -7.50 11.73
C GLU A 114 13.19 -8.75 12.56
N GLU A 115 13.72 -9.88 12.11
CA GLU A 115 13.72 -11.13 12.87
C GLU A 115 15.06 -11.25 13.58
N TYR A 116 15.00 -11.28 14.90
CA TYR A 116 16.12 -11.54 15.79
C TYR A 116 15.99 -12.94 16.39
N LYS A 117 17.02 -13.42 17.09
CA LYS A 117 16.94 -14.71 17.82
C LYS A 117 15.85 -14.73 18.90
N LEU A 118 15.44 -13.56 19.39
CA LEU A 118 14.52 -13.40 20.53
C LEU A 118 13.09 -13.02 20.13
N GLY A 119 12.81 -12.73 18.85
CA GLY A 119 11.49 -12.27 18.41
C GLY A 119 11.53 -11.42 17.15
N PHE A 120 10.43 -10.73 16.87
CA PHE A 120 10.28 -9.82 15.73
C PHE A 120 10.15 -8.37 16.21
N LEU A 121 10.81 -7.46 15.49
CA LEU A 121 10.67 -6.03 15.70
C LEU A 121 10.14 -5.39 14.42
N VAL A 122 8.92 -4.87 14.45
CA VAL A 122 8.39 -4.09 13.34
C VAL A 122 8.99 -2.69 13.40
N SER A 123 9.84 -2.36 12.42
CA SER A 123 10.53 -1.07 12.36
C SER A 123 9.68 0.02 11.72
N LYS A 124 8.88 -0.32 10.70
CA LYS A 124 8.02 0.63 9.98
C LYS A 124 6.86 -0.09 9.32
N MET A 125 5.66 0.49 9.39
CA MET A 125 4.50 0.04 8.64
C MET A 125 3.78 1.24 8.04
N ASP A 126 3.61 1.22 6.72
CA ASP A 126 2.88 2.24 5.97
C ASP A 126 1.74 1.55 5.21
N CYS A 127 0.49 1.91 5.52
CA CYS A 127 -0.69 1.36 4.84
C CYS A 127 -1.40 2.45 4.04
N PHE A 128 -1.67 2.17 2.77
CA PHE A 128 -2.38 3.03 1.85
C PHE A 128 -3.72 2.38 1.51
N LYS A 129 -4.80 3.09 1.81
CA LYS A 129 -6.15 2.68 1.41
C LYS A 129 -6.44 3.25 0.02
N PHE A 130 -6.68 2.39 -0.96
CA PHE A 130 -7.21 2.84 -2.24
C PHE A 130 -8.65 3.32 -2.02
N CYS A 131 -8.87 4.63 -1.99
CA CYS A 131 -10.22 5.20 -2.02
C CYS A 131 -10.75 5.11 -3.46
N LEU A 132 -11.53 4.07 -3.76
CA LEU A 132 -12.39 4.03 -4.94
C LEU A 132 -13.58 4.98 -4.69
N PHE A 133 -13.64 6.06 -5.47
CA PHE A 133 -14.77 7.00 -5.54
C PHE A 133 -15.96 6.40 -6.30
#